data_AF-N6W5J5-F1
#
_entry.id   AF-N6W5J5-F1
#
_cell.length_a   1.000
_cell.length_b   1.000
_cell.length_c   1.000
_cell.angle_alpha   90.00
_cell.angle_beta   90.00
_cell.angle_gamma   90.00
#
_symmetry.space_group_name_H-M   'P 1'
#
loop_
_entity.id
_entity.type
_entity.pdbx_description
1 polymer ?
#
loop_
_entity_poly.entity_id
_entity_poly.type
_entity_poly.pdbx_seq_one_letter_code
_entity_poly.pdbx_strand_id
1 'polypeptide(L)'
;MKSGARCGQCPINARQGVSVMGKKVVLLGDLGTDHEGFPPTPVIAASSTVLMDGKPVARQGDPLAMHSKPKHSPHPRAIAAGNPTVLVEGKPIALTGDAVTCGGVVIGSGSGVGG
;
A
#
# COMPACT_ATOMS: atom_id res chain seq x y z
N MET A 1 37.14 -27.81 -25.95
CA MET A 1 36.91 -26.47 -26.57
C MET A 1 35.88 -26.68 -27.68
N LYS A 2 34.64 -26.20 -27.68
CA LYS A 2 33.97 -25.10 -26.98
C LYS A 2 32.51 -25.52 -26.72
N SER A 3 32.00 -25.21 -25.53
CA SER A 3 30.57 -25.21 -25.22
C SER A 3 29.91 -24.04 -25.96
N GLY A 4 28.79 -24.30 -26.63
CA GLY A 4 28.01 -23.31 -27.37
C GLY A 4 26.53 -23.52 -27.11
N ALA A 5 26.08 -23.18 -25.90
CA ALA A 5 24.66 -23.07 -25.60
C ALA A 5 24.09 -21.85 -26.33
N ARG A 6 23.18 -22.08 -27.28
CA ARG A 6 22.21 -21.08 -27.72
C ARG A 6 20.83 -21.65 -27.40
N CYS A 7 20.33 -21.33 -26.22
CA CYS A 7 18.91 -21.49 -25.94
C CYS A 7 18.18 -20.43 -26.76
N GLY A 8 17.19 -20.88 -27.54
CA GLY A 8 16.49 -20.08 -28.52
C GLY A 8 15.85 -18.84 -27.93
N GLN A 9 15.93 -17.75 -28.71
CA GLN A 9 15.07 -16.59 -28.61
C GLN A 9 13.61 -17.05 -28.65
N CYS A 10 12.94 -17.10 -27.51
CA CYS A 10 11.49 -17.14 -27.45
C CYS A 10 10.99 -15.70 -27.69
N PRO A 11 10.07 -15.44 -28.63
CA PRO A 11 9.61 -14.09 -28.90
C PRO A 11 8.96 -13.52 -27.63
N ILE A 12 9.55 -12.41 -27.17
CA ILE A 12 9.06 -11.56 -26.10
C ILE A 12 7.63 -11.10 -26.41
N ASN A 13 6.65 -11.90 -25.98
CA ASN A 13 5.26 -11.47 -25.97
C ASN A 13 5.15 -10.41 -24.86
N ALA A 14 5.29 -9.15 -25.25
CA ALA A 14 5.02 -7.99 -24.42
C ALA A 14 3.55 -7.99 -24.02
N ARG A 15 3.22 -8.74 -22.97
CA ARG A 15 1.99 -8.57 -22.19
C ARG A 15 2.29 -7.63 -21.04
N GLN A 16 2.43 -6.34 -21.36
CA GLN A 16 2.17 -5.30 -20.36
C GLN A 16 0.67 -5.40 -20.00
N GLY A 17 0.34 -5.57 -18.72
CA GLY A 17 -1.07 -5.59 -18.33
C GLY A 17 -1.42 -5.80 -16.86
N VAL A 18 -0.54 -6.37 -16.04
CA VAL A 18 -0.60 -6.22 -14.58
C VAL A 18 0.81 -5.84 -14.16
N SER A 19 0.96 -4.61 -13.72
CA SER A 19 2.24 -4.05 -13.29
C SER A 19 2.91 -4.98 -12.28
N VAL A 20 3.97 -5.66 -12.69
CA VAL A 20 4.96 -6.27 -11.79
C VAL A 20 5.89 -5.19 -11.20
N MET A 21 5.46 -3.91 -11.22
CA MET A 21 6.06 -2.90 -10.36
C MET A 21 5.47 -3.12 -8.98
N GLY A 22 6.29 -3.56 -8.02
CA GLY A 22 5.86 -3.93 -6.68
C GLY A 22 4.97 -2.87 -6.01
N LYS A 23 4.19 -3.32 -5.02
CA LYS A 23 3.23 -2.44 -4.35
C LYS A 23 3.96 -1.28 -3.69
N LYS A 24 3.49 -0.06 -3.94
CA LYS A 24 4.09 1.17 -3.38
C LYS A 24 3.87 1.22 -1.87
N VAL A 25 4.85 1.74 -1.14
CA VAL A 25 4.73 1.92 0.32
C VAL A 25 3.78 3.08 0.61
N VAL A 26 2.92 2.90 1.62
CA VAL A 26 1.97 3.91 2.08
C VAL A 26 2.64 4.82 3.10
N LEU A 27 2.47 6.12 2.93
CA LEU A 27 3.05 7.17 3.76
C LEU A 27 1.96 7.97 4.49
N LEU A 28 2.36 8.73 5.50
CA LEU A 28 1.46 9.67 6.15
C LEU A 28 0.86 10.65 5.14
N GLY A 29 -0.46 10.83 5.20
CA GLY A 29 -1.22 11.66 4.28
C GLY A 29 -1.71 10.95 3.01
N ASP A 30 -1.25 9.73 2.73
CA ASP A 30 -1.77 8.94 1.62
C ASP A 30 -3.22 8.50 1.87
N LEU A 31 -3.96 8.19 0.80
CA LEU A 31 -5.41 8.02 0.87
C LEU A 31 -5.82 6.55 1.07
N GLY A 32 -6.81 6.33 1.92
CA GLY A 32 -7.70 5.18 1.84
C GLY A 32 -8.90 5.50 0.95
N THR A 33 -9.21 4.63 -0.01
CA THR A 33 -10.30 4.80 -0.98
C THR A 33 -11.67 4.94 -0.31
N ASP A 34 -12.66 5.38 -1.08
CA ASP A 34 -14.06 5.30 -0.69
C ASP A 34 -14.52 3.85 -0.55
N HIS A 35 -15.65 3.67 0.13
CA HIS A 35 -16.41 2.42 0.17
C HIS A 35 -17.87 2.71 0.52
N GLU A 36 -18.83 2.00 -0.10
CA GLU A 36 -20.28 2.14 0.12
C GLU A 36 -20.80 3.60 0.23
N GLY A 37 -20.23 4.53 -0.53
CA GLY A 37 -20.59 5.95 -0.52
C GLY A 37 -20.02 6.78 0.65
N PHE A 38 -19.14 6.21 1.47
CA PHE A 38 -18.29 6.95 2.40
C PHE A 38 -17.04 7.45 1.66
N PRO A 39 -16.67 8.73 1.79
CA PRO A 39 -15.60 9.34 0.98
C PRO A 39 -14.19 8.84 1.35
N PRO A 40 -13.20 9.01 0.46
CA PRO A 40 -11.79 8.71 0.78
C PRO A 40 -11.27 9.59 1.92
N THR A 41 -10.33 9.08 2.71
CA THR A 41 -9.69 9.84 3.80
C THR A 41 -8.21 9.53 3.94
N PRO A 42 -7.38 10.49 4.42
CA PRO A 42 -5.94 10.29 4.55
C PRO A 42 -5.57 9.44 5.76
N VAL A 43 -4.40 8.79 5.70
CA VAL A 43 -3.67 8.25 6.85
C VAL A 43 -3.22 9.41 7.75
N ILE A 44 -3.51 9.35 9.05
CA ILE A 44 -3.30 10.46 10.00
C ILE A 44 -2.28 10.18 11.11
N ALA A 45 -1.86 8.92 11.26
CA ALA A 45 -0.68 8.60 12.06
C ALA A 45 0.10 7.49 11.35
N ALA A 46 1.39 7.39 11.66
CA ALA A 46 2.34 6.53 10.99
C ALA A 46 3.55 6.30 11.92
N SER A 47 4.63 5.71 11.41
CA SER A 47 5.89 5.53 12.15
C SER A 47 6.44 6.84 12.73
N SER A 48 6.99 6.80 13.94
CA SER A 48 7.63 7.97 14.56
C SER A 48 9.13 8.08 14.22
N THR A 49 9.72 7.00 13.73
CA THR A 49 11.17 6.86 13.58
C THR A 49 11.61 6.59 12.14
N VAL A 50 10.73 6.07 11.29
CA VAL A 50 11.08 5.64 9.93
C VAL A 50 10.35 6.49 8.91
N LEU A 51 11.13 7.18 8.08
CA LEU A 51 10.66 8.03 6.99
C LEU A 51 11.00 7.39 5.63
N MET A 52 10.14 7.62 4.65
CA MET A 52 10.40 7.40 3.24
C MET A 52 9.95 8.65 2.48
N ASP A 53 10.78 9.13 1.56
CA ASP A 53 10.54 10.38 0.81
C ASP A 53 10.22 11.58 1.73
N GLY A 54 10.86 11.61 2.91
CA GLY A 54 10.66 12.64 3.92
C GLY A 54 9.35 12.54 4.72
N LYS A 55 8.54 11.50 4.50
CA LYS A 55 7.28 11.27 5.23
C LYS A 55 7.29 9.98 6.05
N PRO A 56 6.62 9.95 7.21
CA PRO A 56 6.46 8.72 7.99
C PRO A 56 5.87 7.55 7.21
N VAL A 57 6.43 6.35 7.39
CA VAL A 57 5.92 5.11 6.80
C VAL A 57 4.69 4.63 7.58
N ALA A 58 3.58 4.38 6.87
CA ALA A 58 2.37 3.81 7.44
C ALA A 58 2.49 2.29 7.60
N ARG A 59 1.80 1.76 8.60
CA ARG A 59 1.88 0.35 9.02
C ARG A 59 0.49 -0.20 9.28
N GLN A 60 0.40 -1.52 9.38
CA GLN A 60 -0.81 -2.18 9.86
C GLN A 60 -1.22 -1.60 11.22
N GLY A 61 -2.51 -1.28 11.34
CA GLY A 61 -3.13 -0.68 12.53
C GLY A 61 -2.99 0.85 12.62
N ASP A 62 -2.24 1.50 11.75
CA ASP A 62 -2.19 2.96 11.74
C ASP A 62 -3.55 3.55 11.26
N PRO A 63 -4.05 4.62 11.91
CA PRO A 63 -5.38 5.17 11.66
C PRO A 63 -5.44 6.04 10.40
N LEU A 64 -6.61 6.04 9.78
CA LEU A 64 -7.02 7.04 8.78
C LEU A 64 -8.03 8.00 9.42
N ALA A 65 -8.19 9.19 8.86
CA ALA A 65 -9.24 10.11 9.31
C ALA A 65 -10.62 9.43 9.17
N MET A 66 -11.47 9.63 10.18
CA MET A 66 -12.83 9.12 10.15
C MET A 66 -13.60 9.75 9.00
N HIS A 67 -14.62 9.05 8.52
CA HIS A 67 -15.56 9.59 7.56
C HIS A 67 -17.00 9.28 7.92
N SER A 68 -17.91 9.97 7.25
CA SER A 68 -19.35 9.81 7.36
C SER A 68 -19.99 10.05 6.00
N LYS A 69 -21.23 9.61 5.84
CA LYS A 69 -22.10 9.94 4.71
C LYS A 69 -23.46 10.40 5.22
N PRO A 70 -24.31 11.07 4.42
CA PRO A 70 -25.62 11.52 4.88
C PRO A 70 -26.42 10.38 5.53
N LYS A 71 -27.06 10.69 6.67
CA LYS A 71 -27.88 9.74 7.47
C LYS A 71 -27.10 8.56 8.08
N HIS A 72 -25.78 8.63 8.17
CA HIS A 72 -24.94 7.60 8.80
C HIS A 72 -23.92 8.26 9.73
N SER A 73 -23.77 7.74 10.95
CA SER A 73 -22.79 8.24 11.92
C SER A 73 -21.35 8.06 11.42
N PRO A 74 -20.41 8.95 11.82
CA PRO A 74 -19.00 8.74 11.56
C PRO A 74 -18.49 7.43 12.19
N HIS A 75 -17.50 6.80 11.56
CA HIS A 75 -16.88 5.59 12.08
C HIS A 75 -15.35 5.57 11.86
N PRO A 76 -14.60 4.84 12.70
CA PRO A 76 -13.14 4.80 12.63
C PRO A 76 -12.64 3.95 11.46
N ARG A 77 -11.43 4.29 11.00
CA ARG A 77 -10.73 3.61 9.92
C ARG A 77 -9.29 3.32 10.35
N ALA A 78 -8.79 2.12 10.07
CA ALA A 78 -7.39 1.76 10.28
C ALA A 78 -6.90 0.83 9.17
N ILE A 79 -5.60 0.82 8.91
CA ILE A 79 -5.01 -0.12 7.95
C ILE A 79 -5.10 -1.55 8.52
N ALA A 80 -5.77 -2.45 7.80
CA ALA A 80 -6.06 -3.81 8.28
C ALA A 80 -4.98 -4.84 7.91
N ALA A 81 -4.19 -4.57 6.86
CA ALA A 81 -3.16 -5.48 6.35
C ALA A 81 -1.81 -4.77 6.16
N GLY A 82 -0.77 -5.57 5.93
CA GLY A 82 0.59 -5.08 5.67
C GLY A 82 1.50 -6.23 5.22
N ASN A 83 2.75 -5.90 4.88
CA ASN A 83 3.77 -6.90 4.54
C ASN A 83 4.30 -7.60 5.80
N PRO A 84 4.05 -8.90 6.01
CA PRO A 84 4.43 -9.60 7.25
C PRO A 84 5.95 -9.79 7.40
N THR A 85 6.73 -9.62 6.34
CA THR A 85 8.18 -9.83 6.34
C THR A 85 8.97 -8.54 6.53
N VAL A 86 8.35 -7.38 6.31
CA VAL A 86 8.98 -6.06 6.46
C VAL A 86 8.26 -5.29 7.56
N LEU A 87 8.94 -5.18 8.71
CA LEU A 87 8.38 -4.58 9.92
C LEU A 87 9.03 -3.22 10.19
N VAL A 88 8.20 -2.24 10.54
CA VAL A 88 8.63 -0.93 11.07
C VAL A 88 8.07 -0.79 12.48
N GLU A 89 8.94 -0.58 13.47
CA GLU A 89 8.57 -0.53 14.88
C GLU A 89 7.73 -1.75 15.32
N GLY A 90 8.09 -2.94 14.81
CA GLY A 90 7.42 -4.20 15.11
C GLY A 90 6.09 -4.44 14.39
N LYS A 91 5.64 -3.53 13.52
CA LYS A 91 4.39 -3.66 12.75
C LYS A 91 4.65 -3.81 11.25
N PRO A 92 3.91 -4.67 10.52
CA PRO A 92 3.96 -4.77 9.07
C PRO A 92 3.81 -3.42 8.37
N ILE A 93 4.66 -3.11 7.38
CA ILE A 93 4.47 -1.90 6.56
C ILE A 93 3.21 -2.02 5.71
N ALA A 94 2.51 -0.90 5.52
CA ALA A 94 1.35 -0.85 4.64
C ALA A 94 1.77 -0.61 3.19
N LEU A 95 1.15 -1.33 2.28
CA LEU A 95 1.40 -1.27 0.84
C LEU A 95 0.12 -0.92 0.08
N THR A 96 0.27 -0.34 -1.12
CA THR A 96 -0.86 -0.06 -2.00
C THR A 96 -1.70 -1.31 -2.22
N GLY A 97 -3.01 -1.17 -2.02
CA GLY A 97 -3.97 -2.26 -2.12
C GLY A 97 -4.22 -3.02 -0.82
N ASP A 98 -3.53 -2.68 0.27
CA ASP A 98 -3.84 -3.25 1.58
C ASP A 98 -5.17 -2.73 2.11
N ALA A 99 -5.96 -3.61 2.72
CA ALA A 99 -7.32 -3.31 3.14
C ALA A 99 -7.37 -2.31 4.30
N VAL A 100 -8.47 -1.55 4.37
CA VAL A 100 -8.85 -0.72 5.53
C VAL A 100 -9.97 -1.43 6.30
N THR A 101 -9.95 -1.37 7.63
CA THR A 101 -10.83 -2.15 8.53
C THR A 101 -12.32 -2.01 8.27
N CYS A 102 -12.77 -0.85 7.77
CA CYS A 102 -14.17 -0.57 7.49
C CYS A 102 -14.56 -0.72 6.00
N GLY A 103 -13.58 -0.92 5.12
CA GLY A 103 -13.77 -0.94 3.67
C GLY A 103 -12.80 -0.04 2.91
N GLY A 104 -12.57 -0.40 1.64
CA GLY A 104 -11.58 0.24 0.78
C GLY A 104 -10.16 -0.26 0.98
N VAL A 105 -9.22 0.36 0.27
CA VAL A 105 -7.78 0.05 0.32
C VAL A 105 -6.95 1.32 0.44
N VAL A 106 -5.73 1.22 0.95
CA VAL A 106 -4.76 2.33 0.94
C VAL A 106 -4.02 2.43 -0.40
N ILE A 107 -3.74 3.66 -0.83
CA ILE A 107 -3.00 3.97 -2.07
C ILE A 107 -1.73 4.72 -1.70
N GLY A 108 -0.61 4.01 -1.71
CA GLY A 108 0.69 4.55 -1.34
C GLY A 108 1.37 5.36 -2.45
N SER A 109 2.02 6.45 -2.05
CA SER A 109 2.83 7.30 -2.94
C SER A 109 4.33 7.05 -2.81
N GLY A 110 4.78 6.22 -1.87
CA GLY A 110 6.18 6.04 -1.56
C GLY A 110 6.99 5.42 -2.69
N SER A 111 8.22 5.89 -2.87
CA SER A 111 9.10 5.44 -3.95
C SER A 111 9.53 3.98 -3.80
N GLY A 112 9.57 3.48 -2.56
CA GLY A 112 9.86 2.08 -2.23
C GLY A 112 8.78 1.11 -2.74
N VAL A 113 9.19 -0.12 -3.03
CA VAL A 113 8.30 -1.21 -3.45
C VAL A 113 8.42 -2.37 -2.47
N GLY A 114 7.30 -2.76 -1.87
CA GLY A 114 7.20 -3.97 -1.05
C GLY A 114 6.79 -5.15 -1.92
N GLY A 115 7.59 -6.23 -1.86
CA GLY A 115 7.33 -7.52 -2.52
C GLY A 115 6.35 -8.38 -1.74
#